data_AF-A0A7H0Y2T8-F1
#
_entry.id   AF-A0A7H0Y2T8-F1
#
_cell.length_a   1.000
_cell.length_b   1.000
_cell.length_c   1.000
_cell.angle_alpha   90.00
_cell.angle_beta   90.00
_cell.angle_gamma   90.00
#
_symmetry.space_group_name_H-M   'P 1'
#
loop_
_entity.id
_entity.type
_entity.pdbx_description
1 polymer ?
#
loop_
_entity_poly.entity_id
_entity_poly.type
_entity_poly.pdbx_seq_one_letter_code
_entity_poly.pdbx_strand_id
1 'polypeptide(L)'
;MNEMKFFKIKQGTKYHEAVKQHLTLLPKWKPIYAKVSELLDEKITLMVQAPNYLQIEYSELKKDENKKIFKKDGTLKANSKKAKEIEAAYKEIVKEAGLEKFESLGHINFCYCVMRYHGETLKTFKTSDHELYYKADFDLEERTKQSTGDSFVIPITEIEHQEKYLEEIKKQSA
;
A
#
# COMPACT_ATOMS: atom_id res chain seq x y z
N MET A 1 -1.95 -14.77 26.91
CA MET A 1 -1.29 -14.44 25.63
C MET A 1 -1.51 -15.61 24.71
N ASN A 2 -2.10 -15.39 23.54
CA ASN A 2 -2.22 -16.45 22.54
C ASN A 2 -0.84 -16.85 22.03
N GLU A 3 -0.70 -18.11 21.64
CA GLU A 3 0.51 -18.62 20.98
C GLU A 3 0.71 -17.90 19.64
N MET A 4 1.95 -17.51 19.37
CA MET A 4 2.29 -16.84 18.11
C MET A 4 2.35 -17.86 16.97
N LYS A 5 1.65 -17.57 15.88
CA LYS A 5 1.63 -18.34 14.65
C LYS A 5 2.37 -17.59 13.55
N PHE A 6 2.98 -18.35 12.63
CA PHE A 6 3.80 -17.81 11.55
C PHE A 6 3.29 -18.31 10.21
N PHE A 7 3.26 -17.41 9.23
CA PHE A 7 2.72 -17.71 7.90
C PHE A 7 3.55 -17.06 6.82
N LYS A 8 3.50 -17.62 5.61
CA LYS A 8 3.89 -16.91 4.37
C LYS A 8 2.76 -16.94 3.37
N ILE A 9 2.78 -15.99 2.44
CA ILE A 9 1.82 -15.96 1.34
C ILE A 9 1.89 -17.24 0.49
N LYS A 10 0.73 -17.77 0.09
CA LYS A 10 0.64 -18.93 -0.82
C LYS A 10 0.85 -18.44 -2.26
N GLN A 11 1.94 -18.89 -2.88
CA GLN A 11 2.28 -18.54 -4.26
C GLN A 11 1.21 -19.00 -5.26
N GLY A 12 1.11 -18.29 -6.39
CA GLY A 12 0.17 -18.60 -7.47
C GLY A 12 -1.30 -18.26 -7.18
N THR A 13 -1.60 -17.70 -5.99
CA THR A 13 -2.94 -17.21 -5.66
C THR A 13 -3.19 -15.81 -6.23
N LYS A 14 -4.46 -15.41 -6.36
CA LYS A 14 -4.82 -14.03 -6.74
C LYS A 14 -4.28 -12.99 -5.75
N TYR A 15 -4.22 -13.35 -4.47
CA TYR A 15 -3.62 -12.53 -3.43
C TYR A 15 -2.11 -12.34 -3.67
N HIS A 16 -1.39 -13.42 -3.99
CA HIS A 16 0.03 -13.36 -4.37
C HIS A 16 0.29 -12.43 -5.55
N GLU A 17 -0.50 -12.55 -6.62
CA GLU A 17 -0.33 -11.68 -7.78
C GLU A 17 -0.63 -10.20 -7.46
N ALA A 18 -1.66 -9.92 -6.65
CA ALA A 18 -1.99 -8.56 -6.23
C ALA A 18 -0.86 -7.94 -5.36
N VAL A 19 -0.31 -8.70 -4.42
CA VAL A 19 0.83 -8.27 -3.59
C VAL A 19 2.06 -8.02 -4.44
N LYS A 20 2.38 -8.93 -5.37
CA LYS A 20 3.51 -8.79 -6.29
C LYS A 20 3.37 -7.54 -7.16
N GLN A 21 2.18 -7.29 -7.68
CA GLN A 21 1.88 -6.09 -8.46
C GLN A 21 2.04 -4.82 -7.61
N HIS A 22 1.52 -4.81 -6.38
CA HIS A 22 1.70 -3.69 -5.45
C HIS A 22 3.18 -3.38 -5.21
N LEU A 23 3.98 -4.39 -4.84
CA LEU A 23 5.38 -4.21 -4.51
C LEU A 23 6.22 -3.79 -5.73
N THR A 24 5.87 -4.27 -6.92
CA THR A 24 6.50 -3.86 -8.18
C THR A 24 6.22 -2.40 -8.53
N LEU A 25 5.00 -1.93 -8.27
CA LEU A 25 4.56 -0.57 -8.62
C LEU A 25 4.92 0.46 -7.54
N LEU A 26 5.01 0.05 -6.27
CA LEU A 26 5.23 0.95 -5.13
C LEU A 26 6.43 1.91 -5.30
N PRO A 27 7.62 1.47 -5.76
CA PRO A 27 8.76 2.38 -5.96
C PRO A 27 8.49 3.48 -6.99
N LYS A 28 7.59 3.25 -7.96
CA LYS A 28 7.25 4.22 -9.01
C LYS A 28 6.45 5.40 -8.48
N TRP A 29 5.94 5.35 -7.25
CA TRP A 29 5.29 6.51 -6.61
C TRP A 29 6.28 7.60 -6.20
N LYS A 30 7.54 7.26 -5.92
CA LYS A 30 8.56 8.23 -5.50
C LYS A 30 8.67 9.44 -6.46
N PRO A 31 8.82 9.29 -7.79
CA PRO A 31 8.86 10.41 -8.71
C PRO A 31 7.54 11.19 -8.83
N ILE A 32 6.39 10.62 -8.44
CA ILE A 32 5.09 11.30 -8.54
C ILE A 32 5.02 12.49 -7.59
N TYR A 33 5.62 12.41 -6.40
CA TYR A 33 5.68 13.52 -5.46
C TYR A 33 6.35 14.77 -6.07
N ALA A 34 7.43 14.57 -6.84
CA ALA A 34 8.11 15.66 -7.54
C ALA A 34 7.22 16.27 -8.62
N LYS A 35 6.62 15.44 -9.49
CA LYS A 35 5.70 15.91 -10.54
C LYS A 35 4.48 16.65 -9.98
N VAL A 36 3.91 16.17 -8.88
CA VAL A 36 2.80 16.86 -8.19
C VAL A 36 3.27 18.17 -7.55
N SER A 37 4.49 18.19 -7.01
CA SER A 37 5.06 19.42 -6.47
C SER A 37 5.25 20.49 -7.54
N GLU A 38 5.72 20.10 -8.72
CA GLU A 38 5.83 20.98 -9.89
C GLU A 38 4.46 21.46 -10.36
N LEU A 39 3.47 20.57 -10.45
CA LEU A 39 2.10 20.90 -10.87
C LEU A 39 1.45 21.97 -9.97
N LEU A 40 1.75 21.96 -8.68
CA LEU A 40 1.19 22.89 -7.69
C LEU A 40 2.14 24.06 -7.38
N ASP A 41 3.33 24.07 -7.97
CA ASP A 41 4.45 24.95 -7.63
C ASP A 41 4.66 25.03 -6.10
N GLU A 42 4.62 23.88 -5.44
CA GLU A 42 4.66 23.77 -3.98
C GLU A 42 5.24 22.42 -3.56
N LYS A 43 6.08 22.38 -2.53
CA LYS A 43 6.73 21.13 -2.10
C LYS A 43 5.73 20.20 -1.41
N ILE A 44 5.44 19.06 -2.05
CA ILE A 44 4.56 18.01 -1.53
C ILE A 44 5.40 16.79 -1.14
N THR A 45 5.30 16.35 0.11
CA THR A 45 5.99 15.18 0.67
C THR A 45 5.04 14.14 1.24
N LEU A 46 3.76 14.48 1.44
CA LEU A 46 2.71 13.67 2.04
C LEU A 46 1.44 13.73 1.19
N MET A 47 1.18 12.65 0.47
CA MET A 47 -0.05 12.46 -0.31
C MET A 47 -0.47 11.00 -0.29
N VAL A 48 -1.76 10.76 -0.50
CA VAL A 48 -2.30 9.42 -0.69
C VAL A 48 -1.84 8.87 -2.03
N GLN A 49 -1.35 7.64 -2.04
CA GLN A 49 -0.95 6.92 -3.26
C GLN A 49 -2.17 6.26 -3.91
N ALA A 50 -3.06 7.07 -4.51
CA ALA A 50 -4.28 6.58 -5.13
C ALA A 50 -4.35 7.01 -6.61
N PRO A 51 -4.44 6.08 -7.57
CA PRO A 51 -4.39 6.44 -8.99
C PRO A 51 -5.59 7.28 -9.44
N ASN A 52 -6.73 7.14 -8.77
CA ASN A 52 -8.01 7.69 -9.24
C ASN A 52 -8.32 9.08 -8.70
N TYR A 53 -7.62 9.55 -7.67
CA TYR A 53 -7.89 10.84 -7.04
C TYR A 53 -6.63 11.41 -6.38
N LEU A 54 -6.50 12.73 -6.40
CA LEU A 54 -5.46 13.43 -5.66
C LEU A 54 -5.95 13.80 -4.27
N GLN A 55 -5.22 13.34 -3.24
CA GLN A 55 -5.40 13.77 -1.87
C GLN A 55 -4.04 14.07 -1.24
N ILE A 56 -3.84 15.32 -0.83
CA ILE A 56 -2.59 15.83 -0.25
C ILE A 56 -2.84 16.17 1.21
N GLU A 57 -1.89 15.88 2.08
CA GLU A 57 -1.95 16.32 3.47
C GLU A 57 -2.12 17.84 3.53
N TYR A 58 -3.26 18.33 4.03
CA TYR A 58 -3.65 19.74 3.90
C TYR A 58 -2.63 20.68 4.55
N SER A 59 -1.93 20.21 5.59
CA SER A 59 -0.88 20.97 6.24
C SER A 59 0.34 21.27 5.35
N GLU A 60 0.52 20.55 4.23
CA GLU A 60 1.56 20.85 3.23
C GLU A 60 1.25 22.05 2.35
N LEU A 61 -0.04 22.39 2.18
CA LEU A 61 -0.46 23.50 1.34
C LEU A 61 -0.22 24.83 2.07
N LYS A 62 0.76 25.62 1.64
CA LYS A 62 1.12 26.93 2.18
C LYS A 62 0.52 28.06 1.35
N LYS A 63 0.50 27.93 0.03
CA LYS A 63 -0.06 28.91 -0.89
C LYS A 63 -1.58 29.00 -0.79
N ASP A 64 -2.09 30.22 -0.71
CA ASP A 64 -3.54 30.47 -0.57
C ASP A 64 -4.33 30.03 -1.80
N GLU A 65 -3.74 30.10 -2.99
CA GLU A 65 -4.35 29.59 -4.22
C GLU A 65 -4.62 28.09 -4.15
N ASN A 66 -3.66 27.30 -3.68
CA ASN A 66 -3.82 25.85 -3.50
C ASN A 66 -4.84 25.57 -2.38
N LYS A 67 -4.74 26.23 -1.23
CA LYS A 67 -5.72 26.09 -0.13
C LYS A 67 -7.17 26.39 -0.55
N LYS A 68 -7.38 27.26 -1.55
CA LYS A 68 -8.73 27.55 -2.09
C LYS A 68 -9.27 26.40 -2.95
N ILE A 69 -8.41 25.59 -3.56
CA ILE A 69 -8.77 24.49 -4.46
C ILE A 69 -8.99 23.18 -3.69
N PHE A 70 -8.26 22.97 -2.59
CA PHE A 70 -8.38 21.79 -1.75
C PHE A 70 -9.35 21.98 -0.58
N LYS A 71 -10.00 20.90 -0.15
CA LYS A 71 -10.75 20.80 1.12
C LYS A 71 -9.79 20.55 2.28
N LYS A 72 -10.28 20.70 3.51
CA LYS A 72 -9.48 20.46 4.73
C LYS A 72 -9.04 19.01 4.91
N ASP A 73 -9.73 18.05 4.29
CA ASP A 73 -9.35 16.63 4.24
C ASP A 73 -8.25 16.33 3.20
N GLY A 74 -7.80 17.34 2.46
CA GLY A 74 -6.77 17.19 1.44
C GLY A 74 -7.28 16.85 0.05
N THR A 75 -8.58 16.63 -0.14
CA THR A 75 -9.17 16.31 -1.45
C THR A 75 -9.46 17.56 -2.27
N LEU A 76 -9.49 17.43 -3.59
CA LEU A 76 -9.86 18.52 -4.50
C LEU A 76 -11.36 18.89 -4.39
N LYS A 77 -11.68 20.19 -4.54
CA LYS A 77 -13.07 20.66 -4.59
C LYS A 77 -13.70 20.42 -5.98
N ALA A 78 -14.71 19.57 -6.04
CA ALA A 78 -15.35 19.13 -7.29
C ALA A 78 -15.96 20.26 -8.17
N ASN A 79 -16.30 21.41 -7.59
CA ASN A 79 -16.97 22.51 -8.28
C ASN A 79 -16.03 23.55 -8.91
N SER A 80 -14.71 23.46 -8.67
CA SER A 80 -13.74 24.39 -9.23
C SER A 80 -13.23 23.91 -10.59
N LYS A 81 -13.24 24.79 -11.60
CA LYS A 81 -12.60 24.52 -12.90
C LYS A 81 -11.13 24.15 -12.72
N LYS A 82 -10.41 24.90 -11.88
CA LYS A 82 -8.99 24.68 -11.58
C LYS A 82 -8.74 23.35 -10.88
N ALA A 83 -9.65 22.91 -10.00
CA ALA A 83 -9.55 21.60 -9.36
C ALA A 83 -9.64 20.45 -10.38
N LYS A 84 -10.58 20.57 -11.34
CA LYS A 84 -10.74 19.57 -12.42
C LYS A 84 -9.51 19.51 -13.33
N GLU A 85 -8.92 20.66 -13.65
CA GLU A 85 -7.67 20.73 -14.42
C GLU A 85 -6.51 20.03 -13.70
N ILE A 86 -6.36 20.28 -12.38
CA ILE A 86 -5.33 19.62 -11.55
C ILE A 86 -5.59 18.11 -11.46
N GLU A 87 -6.85 17.69 -11.28
CA GLU A 87 -7.20 16.27 -11.23
C GLU A 87 -6.87 15.55 -12.55
N ALA A 88 -7.15 16.18 -13.69
CA ALA A 88 -6.82 15.62 -15.00
C ALA A 88 -5.30 15.51 -15.20
N ALA A 89 -4.55 16.56 -14.87
CA ALA A 89 -3.08 16.54 -14.95
C ALA A 89 -2.48 15.46 -14.03
N TYR A 90 -3.02 15.31 -12.82
CA TYR A 90 -2.61 14.24 -11.90
C TYR A 90 -2.84 12.84 -12.48
N LYS A 91 -4.01 12.59 -13.07
CA LYS A 91 -4.33 11.30 -13.69
C LYS A 91 -3.40 10.98 -14.86
N GLU A 92 -3.04 11.97 -15.68
CA GLU A 92 -2.04 11.78 -16.74
C GLU A 92 -0.65 11.48 -16.16
N ILE A 93 -0.21 12.16 -15.10
CA ILE A 93 1.05 11.85 -14.39
C ILE A 93 1.07 10.39 -13.90
N VAL A 94 -0.01 9.91 -13.29
CA VAL A 94 -0.17 8.53 -12.81
C VAL A 94 -0.13 7.54 -13.97
N LYS A 95 -0.83 7.85 -15.06
CA LYS A 95 -0.90 7.01 -16.26
C LYS A 95 0.46 6.89 -16.96
N GLU A 96 1.18 7.99 -17.16
CA GLU A 96 2.54 7.99 -17.71
C GLU A 96 3.50 7.12 -16.88
N ALA A 97 3.30 7.06 -15.57
CA ALA A 97 4.10 6.22 -14.68
C ALA A 97 3.67 4.74 -14.66
N GLY A 98 2.58 4.39 -15.35
CA GLY A 98 2.00 3.04 -15.36
C GLY A 98 1.41 2.63 -14.01
N LEU A 99 0.86 3.59 -13.26
CA LEU A 99 0.33 3.38 -11.90
C LEU A 99 -1.20 3.22 -11.85
N GLU A 100 -1.89 3.20 -12.98
CA GLU A 100 -3.37 3.12 -13.05
C GLU A 100 -3.97 1.93 -12.31
N LYS A 101 -3.23 0.82 -12.26
CA LYS A 101 -3.63 -0.42 -11.57
C LYS A 101 -2.99 -0.57 -10.19
N PHE A 102 -2.45 0.49 -9.61
CA PHE A 102 -1.87 0.44 -8.27
C PHE A 102 -2.97 0.30 -7.24
N GLU A 103 -2.80 -0.68 -6.35
CA GLU A 103 -3.63 -0.87 -5.18
C GLU A 103 -2.75 -0.83 -3.94
N SER A 104 -3.24 -0.22 -2.85
CA SER A 104 -2.51 -0.17 -1.59
C SER A 104 -2.51 -1.55 -0.91
N LEU A 105 -1.44 -1.91 -0.22
CA LEU A 105 -1.38 -3.19 0.49
C LEU A 105 -2.49 -3.34 1.54
N GLY A 106 -2.89 -2.24 2.18
CA GLY A 106 -4.03 -2.24 3.11
C GLY A 106 -5.35 -2.62 2.44
N HIS A 107 -5.64 -2.06 1.26
CA HIS A 107 -6.83 -2.41 0.49
C HIS A 107 -6.78 -3.87 -0.01
N ILE A 108 -5.63 -4.31 -0.51
CA ILE A 108 -5.42 -5.70 -0.93
C ILE A 108 -5.69 -6.63 0.25
N ASN A 109 -5.04 -6.40 1.39
CA ASN A 109 -5.22 -7.22 2.59
C ASN A 109 -6.67 -7.26 3.07
N PHE A 110 -7.40 -6.14 2.97
CA PHE A 110 -8.84 -6.09 3.27
C PHE A 110 -9.64 -7.00 2.34
N CYS A 111 -9.46 -6.87 1.02
CA CYS A 111 -10.19 -7.65 0.01
C CYS A 111 -9.95 -9.15 0.09
N TYR A 112 -8.79 -9.58 0.60
CA TYR A 112 -8.41 -10.98 0.74
C TYR A 112 -8.47 -11.50 2.19
N CYS A 113 -9.10 -10.74 3.10
CA CYS A 113 -9.26 -11.10 4.51
C CYS A 113 -7.95 -11.37 5.26
N VAL A 114 -6.84 -10.78 4.82
CA VAL A 114 -5.51 -10.89 5.43
C VAL A 114 -5.27 -9.73 6.40
N MET A 115 -6.18 -9.56 7.37
CA MET A 115 -6.14 -8.46 8.33
C MET A 115 -6.32 -8.95 9.77
N ARG A 116 -5.79 -8.15 10.70
CA ARG A 116 -6.08 -8.30 12.14
C ARG A 116 -7.40 -7.62 12.50
N TYR A 117 -8.09 -8.16 13.49
CA TYR A 117 -9.18 -7.50 14.19
C TYR A 117 -8.66 -6.69 15.38
N HIS A 118 -9.57 -5.96 16.01
CA HIS A 118 -9.24 -5.20 17.20
C HIS A 118 -8.79 -6.15 18.32
N GLY A 119 -7.70 -5.80 19.00
CA GLY A 119 -7.08 -6.62 20.04
C GLY A 119 -6.10 -7.70 19.52
N GLU A 120 -6.06 -7.94 18.21
CA GLU A 120 -5.12 -8.89 17.60
C GLU A 120 -3.85 -8.21 17.11
N THR A 121 -2.78 -9.01 17.01
CA THR A 121 -1.47 -8.62 16.49
C THR A 121 -1.21 -9.31 15.16
N LEU A 122 -0.83 -8.52 14.15
CA LEU A 122 -0.31 -9.02 12.88
C LEU A 122 0.91 -8.18 12.50
N LYS A 123 2.08 -8.79 12.53
CA LYS A 123 3.33 -8.21 12.03
C LYS A 123 3.62 -8.81 10.66
N THR A 124 4.14 -7.99 9.76
CA THR A 124 4.45 -8.38 8.39
C THR A 124 5.82 -7.86 7.99
N PHE A 125 6.57 -8.65 7.23
CA PHE A 125 7.70 -8.15 6.46
C PHE A 125 7.61 -8.61 5.00
N LYS A 126 8.28 -7.88 4.12
CA LYS A 126 8.35 -8.16 2.68
C LYS A 126 9.74 -8.62 2.28
N THR A 127 9.83 -9.49 1.30
CA THR A 127 11.11 -9.95 0.72
C THR A 127 11.46 -9.16 -0.55
N SER A 128 12.71 -9.26 -1.00
CA SER A 128 13.17 -8.77 -2.30
C SER A 128 12.39 -9.39 -3.47
N ASP A 129 11.90 -10.61 -3.27
CA ASP A 129 11.20 -11.40 -4.27
C ASP A 129 9.67 -11.14 -4.27
N HIS A 130 9.25 -10.06 -3.62
CA HIS A 130 7.87 -9.62 -3.50
C HIS A 130 6.94 -10.57 -2.75
N GLU A 131 7.47 -11.36 -1.81
CA GLU A 131 6.67 -12.18 -0.90
C GLU A 131 6.36 -11.44 0.40
N LEU A 132 5.34 -11.94 1.13
CA LEU A 132 5.00 -11.46 2.47
C LEU A 132 5.02 -12.62 3.47
N TYR A 133 5.58 -12.31 4.64
CA TYR A 133 5.68 -13.19 5.80
C TYR A 133 4.99 -12.53 6.98
N TYR A 134 4.32 -13.34 7.78
CA TYR A 134 3.45 -12.89 8.86
C TYR A 134 3.83 -13.55 10.19
N LYS A 135 3.73 -12.76 11.25
CA LYS A 135 3.68 -13.22 12.64
C LYS A 135 2.39 -12.70 13.26
N ALA A 136 1.54 -13.61 13.73
CA ALA A 136 0.21 -13.29 14.26
C ALA A 136 -0.06 -14.01 15.57
N ASP A 137 -0.97 -13.49 16.39
CA ASP A 137 -1.48 -14.15 17.61
C ASP A 137 -2.86 -14.83 17.40
N PHE A 138 -3.20 -15.07 16.13
CA PHE A 138 -4.43 -15.72 15.66
C PHE A 138 -4.14 -16.55 14.40
N ASP A 139 -5.11 -17.37 14.00
CA ASP A 139 -4.99 -18.22 12.81
C ASP A 139 -5.36 -17.48 11.53
N LEU A 140 -4.34 -17.06 10.77
CA LEU A 140 -4.54 -16.34 9.51
C LEU A 140 -4.96 -17.28 8.37
N GLU A 141 -4.49 -18.53 8.38
CA GLU A 141 -4.87 -19.55 7.39
C GLU A 141 -6.37 -19.83 7.51
N GLU A 142 -6.84 -20.14 8.71
CA GLU A 142 -8.25 -20.41 8.97
C GLU A 142 -9.13 -19.21 8.59
N ARG A 143 -8.71 -17.99 8.93
CA ARG A 143 -9.46 -16.77 8.61
C ARG A 143 -9.68 -16.57 7.12
N THR A 144 -8.61 -16.71 6.34
CA THR A 144 -8.71 -16.53 4.89
C THR A 144 -9.56 -17.65 4.27
N LYS A 145 -9.36 -18.90 4.71
CA LYS A 145 -10.13 -20.06 4.25
C LYS A 145 -11.63 -19.95 4.55
N GLN A 146 -12.02 -19.51 5.74
CA GLN A 146 -13.42 -19.32 6.12
C GLN A 146 -14.13 -18.30 5.23
N SER A 147 -13.41 -17.29 4.77
CA SER A 147 -13.99 -16.17 4.00
C SER A 147 -14.06 -16.44 2.50
N THR A 148 -13.14 -17.24 1.94
CA THR A 148 -13.00 -17.42 0.48
C THR A 148 -13.03 -18.87 0.01
N GLY A 149 -13.07 -19.84 0.92
CA GLY A 149 -13.06 -21.27 0.62
C GLY A 149 -11.67 -21.88 0.39
N ASP A 150 -10.63 -21.06 0.18
CA ASP A 150 -9.22 -21.48 0.11
C ASP A 150 -8.33 -20.52 0.92
N SER A 151 -7.21 -21.00 1.44
CA SER A 151 -6.27 -20.14 2.15
C SER A 151 -5.35 -19.39 1.19
N PHE A 152 -5.08 -18.11 1.50
CA PHE A 152 -4.08 -17.30 0.80
C PHE A 152 -2.71 -17.29 1.46
N VAL A 153 -2.59 -17.94 2.61
CA VAL A 153 -1.35 -18.09 3.35
C VAL A 153 -1.12 -19.57 3.69
N ILE A 154 0.12 -19.94 3.93
CA ILE A 154 0.48 -21.28 4.40
C ILE A 154 1.23 -21.14 5.73
N PRO A 155 0.97 -22.02 6.71
CA PRO A 155 1.68 -22.01 7.98
C PRO A 155 3.14 -22.37 7.74
N ILE A 156 4.02 -21.72 8.50
CA ILE A 156 5.45 -21.99 8.55
C ILE A 156 5.89 -22.03 10.02
N THR A 157 7.07 -22.57 10.27
CA THR A 157 7.68 -22.54 11.60
C THR A 157 8.23 -21.16 11.93
N GLU A 158 8.44 -20.89 13.22
CA GLU A 158 9.18 -19.70 13.65
C GLU A 158 10.60 -19.67 13.07
N ILE A 159 11.26 -20.83 12.98
CA ILE A 159 12.61 -20.97 12.44
C ILE A 159 12.64 -20.50 10.99
N GLU A 160 11.77 -21.04 10.12
CA GLU A 160 11.69 -20.63 8.72
C GLU A 160 11.42 -19.12 8.56
N HIS A 161 10.55 -18.56 9.41
CA HIS A 161 10.28 -17.12 9.40
C HIS A 161 11.51 -16.30 9.79
N GLN A 162 12.23 -16.70 10.84
CA GLN A 162 13.43 -15.99 11.30
C GLN A 162 14.60 -16.12 10.32
N GLU A 163 14.83 -17.32 9.76
CA GLU A 163 15.84 -17.56 8.74
C GLU A 163 15.60 -16.66 7.52
N LYS A 164 14.35 -16.60 7.02
CA LYS A 164 14.03 -15.74 5.88
C LYS A 164 14.20 -14.26 6.21
N TYR A 165 13.81 -13.83 7.40
CA TYR A 165 14.00 -12.44 7.83
C TYR A 165 15.48 -12.06 7.85
N LEU A 166 16.35 -12.92 8.38
CA LEU A 166 17.80 -12.71 8.41
C LEU A 166 18.42 -12.70 7.00
N GLU A 167 17.97 -13.58 6.11
CA GLU A 167 18.38 -13.60 4.70
C GLU A 167 18.10 -12.24 4.04
N GLU A 168 16.91 -11.69 4.22
CA GLU A 168 16.51 -10.41 3.62
C GLU A 168 17.25 -9.21 4.22
N ILE A 169 17.56 -9.22 5.52
CA ILE A 169 18.41 -8.18 6.13
C ILE A 169 19.81 -8.19 5.51
N LYS A 170 20.39 -9.38 5.30
CA LYS A 170 21.72 -9.52 4.70
C LYS A 170 21.75 -9.00 3.26
N LYS A 171 20.71 -9.25 2.48
CA LYS A 171 20.58 -8.71 1.10
C LYS A 171 20.54 -7.19 1.06
N GLN A 172 19.91 -6.55 2.05
CA GLN A 172 19.80 -5.09 2.10
C GLN A 172 21.07 -4.39 2.62
N SER A 173 21.93 -5.12 3.32
CA SER A 173 23.16 -4.61 3.92
C SER A 173 24.41 -4.83 3.05
N ALA A 174 24.26 -5.54 1.93
CA ALA A 174 25.31 -5.82 0.95
C ALA A 174 25.19 -4.86 -0.24
#